data_AF-A0A961GWT3-F1
#
_entry.id   AF-A0A961GWT3-F1
#
_cell.length_a   1.000
_cell.length_b   1.000
_cell.length_c   1.000
_cell.angle_alpha   90.00
_cell.angle_beta   90.00
_cell.angle_gamma   90.00
#
_symmetry.space_group_name_H-M   'P 1'
#
loop_
_entity.id
_entity.type
_entity.pdbx_description
1 polymer ?
#
loop_
_entity_poly.entity_id
_entity_poly.type
_entity_poly.pdbx_seq_one_letter_code
_entity_poly.pdbx_strand_id
1 'polypeptide(L)'
;MVEYPQFTELETELRTMRRAGSGMLGGDMWEKWASPHVSDEENAAHDREQARLRAEHADAVERLESRVRELRSSAPEVVRAWALAHFRMLADFINENEAIPESATAVSVAQGEQREWMRVHDGELAYVVQNVFYVPIDAGVYEREFGLIP
;
A
#
# COMPACT_ATOMS: atom_id res chain seq x y z
N MET A 1 -6.72 18.81 7.07
CA MET A 1 -5.73 19.72 6.45
C MET A 1 -4.39 19.04 6.66
N VAL A 2 -3.72 18.63 5.58
CA VAL A 2 -2.50 17.81 5.67
C VAL A 2 -1.38 18.67 6.28
N GLU A 3 -0.98 18.35 7.51
CA GLU A 3 0.02 19.13 8.26
C GLU A 3 1.45 18.99 7.70
N TYR A 4 1.68 18.02 6.80
CA TYR A 4 2.99 17.68 6.27
C TYR A 4 2.94 17.41 4.75
N PRO A 5 3.48 18.29 3.87
CA PRO A 5 3.55 18.01 2.43
C PRO A 5 4.32 16.71 2.10
N GLN A 6 5.21 16.28 2.99
CA GLN A 6 5.93 15.02 2.89
C GLN A 6 5.02 13.78 2.94
N PHE A 7 3.80 13.89 3.49
CA PHE A 7 2.81 12.81 3.45
C PHE A 7 2.45 12.44 2.03
N THR A 8 2.21 13.46 1.19
CA THR A 8 1.85 13.27 -0.21
C THR A 8 2.96 12.54 -0.96
N GLU A 9 4.23 12.80 -0.66
CA GLU A 9 5.35 12.10 -1.27
C GLU A 9 5.45 10.63 -0.82
N LEU A 10 5.36 10.37 0.49
CA LEU A 10 5.36 9.01 1.04
C LEU A 10 4.21 8.17 0.49
N GLU A 11 3.00 8.73 0.48
CA GLU A 11 1.82 8.06 -0.06
C GLU A 11 1.85 7.88 -1.56
N THR A 12 2.47 8.79 -2.31
CA THR A 12 2.64 8.61 -3.76
C THR A 12 3.50 7.39 -4.06
N GLU A 13 4.59 7.19 -3.32
CA GLU A 13 5.43 6.00 -3.48
C GLU A 13 4.72 4.74 -3.00
N LEU A 14 4.03 4.80 -1.86
CA LEU A 14 3.24 3.66 -1.35
C LEU A 14 2.14 3.26 -2.35
N ARG A 15 1.42 4.22 -2.93
CA ARG A 15 0.40 3.97 -3.96
C ARG A 15 1.01 3.39 -5.23
N THR A 16 2.18 3.87 -5.65
CA THR A 16 2.89 3.34 -6.82
C THR A 16 3.29 1.88 -6.59
N MET A 17 3.85 1.58 -5.42
CA MET A 17 4.17 0.20 -5.00
C MET A 17 2.91 -0.67 -5.00
N ARG A 18 1.81 -0.24 -4.38
CA ARG A 18 0.54 -0.99 -4.36
C ARG A 18 0.02 -1.26 -5.77
N ARG A 19 -0.02 -0.24 -6.64
CA ARG A 19 -0.52 -0.34 -8.01
C ARG A 19 0.30 -1.35 -8.82
N ALA A 20 1.62 -1.25 -8.77
CA ALA A 20 2.50 -2.16 -9.47
C ALA A 20 2.38 -3.59 -8.92
N GLY A 21 2.29 -3.75 -7.60
CA GLY A 21 2.05 -5.02 -6.90
C GLY A 21 0.77 -5.72 -7.36
N SER A 22 -0.35 -4.99 -7.39
CA SER A 22 -1.63 -5.51 -7.88
C SER A 22 -1.57 -5.92 -9.35
N GLY A 23 -0.84 -5.18 -10.19
CA GLY A 23 -0.61 -5.54 -11.59
C GLY A 23 0.17 -6.85 -11.76
N MET A 24 1.13 -7.11 -10.87
CA MET A 24 1.92 -8.36 -10.89
C MET A 24 1.09 -9.59 -10.53
N LEU A 25 0.13 -9.48 -9.60
CA LEU A 25 -0.76 -10.60 -9.22
C LEU A 25 -1.61 -11.12 -10.39
N GLY A 26 -1.91 -10.25 -11.38
CA GLY A 26 -2.56 -10.67 -12.62
C GLY A 26 -1.70 -11.61 -13.47
N GLY A 27 -0.37 -11.56 -13.33
CA GLY A 27 0.58 -12.34 -14.10
C GLY A 27 0.53 -13.84 -13.81
N ASP A 28 0.38 -14.22 -12.54
CA ASP A 28 0.29 -15.64 -12.15
C ASP A 28 -0.97 -16.31 -12.72
N MET A 29 -2.07 -15.57 -12.77
CA MET A 29 -3.32 -16.04 -13.39
C MET A 29 -3.20 -16.09 -14.91
N TRP A 30 -2.47 -15.16 -15.53
CA TRP A 30 -2.18 -15.18 -16.96
C TRP A 30 -1.35 -16.39 -17.37
N GLU A 31 -0.25 -16.67 -16.66
CA GLU A 31 0.64 -17.80 -16.97
C GLU A 31 -0.13 -19.13 -16.91
N LYS A 32 -0.98 -19.29 -15.89
CA LYS A 32 -1.73 -20.54 -15.69
C LYS A 32 -2.90 -20.73 -16.66
N TRP A 33 -3.61 -19.66 -17.02
CA TRP A 33 -4.91 -19.79 -17.70
C TRP A 33 -5.00 -19.13 -19.08
N ALA A 34 -4.16 -18.15 -19.39
CA ALA A 34 -4.23 -17.39 -20.64
C ALA A 34 -3.08 -17.73 -21.60
N SER A 35 -1.85 -17.82 -21.08
CA SER A 35 -0.63 -18.02 -21.87
C SER A 35 -0.68 -19.19 -22.87
N PRO A 36 -1.27 -20.37 -22.54
CA PRO A 36 -1.38 -21.49 -23.49
C PRO A 36 -2.35 -21.26 -24.66
N HIS A 37 -3.16 -20.20 -24.61
CA HIS A 37 -4.27 -19.95 -25.54
C HIS A 37 -4.11 -18.67 -26.37
N VAL A 38 -3.00 -17.96 -26.20
CA VAL A 38 -2.69 -16.70 -26.90
C VAL A 38 -1.47 -16.88 -27.79
N SER A 39 -1.23 -15.90 -28.66
CA SER A 39 -0.07 -15.90 -29.55
C SER A 39 1.25 -15.64 -28.80
N ASP A 40 2.37 -16.00 -29.43
CA ASP A 40 3.71 -15.68 -28.91
C ASP A 40 3.93 -14.17 -28.78
N GLU A 41 3.32 -13.37 -29.66
CA GLU A 41 3.38 -11.90 -29.59
C GLU A 41 2.67 -11.37 -28.33
N GLU A 42 1.49 -11.91 -28.02
CA GLU A 42 0.73 -11.57 -26.82
C GLU A 42 1.47 -12.03 -25.54
N ASN A 43 2.05 -13.23 -25.55
CA ASN A 43 2.90 -13.70 -24.45
C ASN A 43 4.09 -12.76 -24.24
N ALA A 44 4.80 -12.39 -25.31
CA ALA A 44 5.92 -11.46 -25.22
C ALA A 44 5.50 -10.05 -24.76
N ALA A 45 4.30 -9.60 -25.12
CA ALA A 45 3.74 -8.33 -24.64
C ALA A 45 3.43 -8.37 -23.15
N HIS A 46 2.83 -9.46 -22.66
CA HIS A 46 2.59 -9.68 -21.25
C HIS A 46 3.88 -9.75 -20.44
N ASP A 47 4.91 -10.46 -20.93
CA ASP A 47 6.21 -10.54 -20.27
C ASP A 47 6.89 -9.18 -20.13
N ARG A 48 6.81 -8.33 -21.18
CA ARG A 48 7.31 -6.95 -21.11
C ARG A 48 6.57 -6.13 -20.07
N GLU A 49 5.25 -6.28 -19.98
CA GLU A 49 4.44 -5.58 -18.97
C GLU A 49 4.77 -6.06 -17.55
N GLN A 50 4.92 -7.36 -17.33
CA GLN A 50 5.33 -7.91 -16.03
C GLN A 50 6.73 -7.43 -15.63
N ALA A 51 7.68 -7.38 -16.57
CA ALA A 51 9.00 -6.83 -16.32
C ALA A 51 8.93 -5.34 -15.95
N ARG A 52 8.08 -4.55 -16.65
CA ARG A 52 7.84 -3.14 -16.36
C ARG A 52 7.26 -2.94 -14.95
N LEU A 53 6.25 -3.73 -14.58
CA LEU A 53 5.61 -3.66 -13.26
C LEU A 53 6.58 -4.05 -12.13
N ARG A 54 7.42 -5.09 -12.34
CA ARG A 54 8.47 -5.47 -11.37
C ARG A 54 9.49 -4.36 -11.15
N ALA A 55 9.95 -3.74 -12.24
CA ALA A 55 10.88 -2.60 -12.15
C ALA A 55 10.23 -1.41 -11.44
N GLU A 56 8.99 -1.06 -11.81
CA GLU A 56 8.25 0.04 -11.18
C GLU A 56 8.03 -0.21 -9.67
N HIS A 57 7.68 -1.44 -9.28
CA HIS A 57 7.53 -1.83 -7.89
C HIS A 57 8.87 -1.73 -7.14
N ALA A 58 9.95 -2.30 -7.69
CA ALA A 58 11.27 -2.27 -7.07
C ALA A 58 11.76 -0.82 -6.86
N ASP A 59 11.62 0.02 -7.88
CA ASP A 59 12.02 1.42 -7.80
C ASP A 59 11.18 2.20 -6.77
N ALA A 60 9.87 1.93 -6.68
CA ALA A 60 8.99 2.55 -5.69
C ALA A 60 9.36 2.12 -4.25
N VAL A 61 9.69 0.84 -4.03
CA VAL A 61 10.19 0.35 -2.74
C VAL A 61 11.48 1.06 -2.35
N GLU A 62 12.45 1.15 -3.26
CA GLU A 62 13.72 1.82 -2.99
C GLU A 62 13.53 3.29 -2.64
N ARG A 63 12.71 4.02 -3.42
CA ARG A 63 12.39 5.43 -3.14
C ARG A 63 11.68 5.62 -1.81
N LEU A 64 10.71 4.76 -1.49
CA LEU A 64 9.98 4.81 -0.23
C LEU A 64 10.91 4.55 0.97
N GLU A 65 11.70 3.49 0.91
CA GLU A 65 12.64 3.16 1.99
C GLU A 65 13.71 4.24 2.19
N SER A 66 14.25 4.77 1.10
CA SER A 66 15.23 5.86 1.14
C SER A 66 14.63 7.10 1.80
N ARG A 67 13.41 7.49 1.40
CA ARG A 67 12.72 8.66 1.97
C ARG A 67 12.35 8.46 3.44
N VAL A 68 11.86 7.29 3.82
CA VAL A 68 11.59 6.99 5.25
C VAL A 68 12.89 7.06 6.06
N ARG A 69 14.01 6.55 5.53
CA ARG A 69 15.32 6.62 6.20
C ARG A 69 15.79 8.07 6.36
N GLU A 70 15.65 8.89 5.33
CA GLU A 70 15.97 10.32 5.37
C GLU A 70 15.08 11.07 6.37
N LEU A 71 13.77 10.85 6.34
CA LEU A 71 12.84 11.51 7.26
C LEU A 71 13.06 11.06 8.70
N ARG A 72 13.43 9.80 8.95
CA ARG A 72 13.78 9.35 10.31
C ARG A 72 14.95 10.10 10.93
N SER A 73 15.91 10.54 10.12
CA SER A 73 17.07 11.30 10.62
C SER A 73 16.79 12.81 10.67
N SER A 74 16.01 13.34 9.73
CA SER A 74 15.81 14.79 9.56
C SER A 74 14.53 15.33 10.21
N ALA A 75 13.45 14.55 10.20
CA ALA A 75 12.11 14.94 10.63
C ALA A 75 11.29 13.70 11.10
N PRO A 76 11.73 13.00 12.16
CA PRO A 76 11.14 11.71 12.57
C PRO A 76 9.65 11.80 12.93
N GLU A 77 9.19 12.97 13.38
CA GLU A 77 7.78 13.26 13.64
C GLU A 77 6.90 13.10 12.41
N VAL A 78 7.43 13.34 11.21
CA VAL A 78 6.69 13.16 9.95
C VAL A 78 6.35 11.69 9.74
N VAL A 79 7.33 10.78 9.89
CA VAL A 79 7.11 9.33 9.74
C VAL A 79 6.15 8.81 10.82
N ARG A 80 6.27 9.33 12.05
CA ARG A 80 5.34 9.00 13.15
C ARG A 80 3.92 9.46 12.87
N ALA A 81 3.75 10.71 12.43
CA ALA A 81 2.44 11.26 12.10
C ALA A 81 1.82 10.52 10.91
N TRP A 82 2.63 10.17 9.92
CA TRP A 82 2.22 9.37 8.76
C TRP A 82 1.70 7.99 9.17
N ALA A 83 2.46 7.26 9.98
CA ALA A 83 2.04 5.97 10.52
C ALA A 83 0.78 6.07 11.39
N LEU A 84 0.66 7.14 12.19
CA LEU A 84 -0.50 7.39 13.03
C LEU A 84 -1.75 7.76 12.22
N ALA A 85 -1.61 8.37 11.04
CA ALA A 85 -2.73 8.60 10.13
C ALA A 85 -3.32 7.27 9.63
N HIS A 86 -2.47 6.35 9.15
CA HIS A 86 -2.90 4.99 8.77
C HIS A 86 -3.50 4.21 9.94
N PHE A 87 -2.90 4.30 11.13
CA PHE A 87 -3.44 3.68 12.35
C PHE A 87 -4.88 4.15 12.62
N ARG A 88 -5.14 5.45 12.49
CA ARG A 88 -6.48 6.04 12.71
C ARG A 88 -7.48 5.59 11.67
N MET A 89 -7.09 5.57 10.39
CA MET A 89 -7.95 5.04 9.33
C MET A 89 -8.35 3.58 9.57
N LEU A 90 -7.40 2.76 10.02
CA LEU A 90 -7.67 1.36 10.36
C LEU A 90 -8.55 1.23 11.60
N ALA A 91 -8.37 2.11 12.60
CA ALA A 91 -9.24 2.13 13.78
C ALA A 91 -10.69 2.44 13.40
N ASP A 92 -10.90 3.43 12.53
CA ASP A 92 -12.23 3.77 12.01
C ASP A 92 -12.85 2.57 11.27
N PHE A 93 -12.10 1.95 10.36
CA PHE A 93 -12.53 0.74 9.65
C PHE A 93 -12.92 -0.41 10.60
N ILE A 94 -12.10 -0.67 11.62
CA ILE A 94 -12.37 -1.71 12.63
C ILE A 94 -13.65 -1.40 13.39
N ASN A 95 -13.82 -0.17 13.88
CA ASN A 95 -15.00 0.23 14.65
C ASN A 95 -16.30 0.11 13.82
N GLU A 96 -16.25 0.43 12.53
CA GLU A 96 -17.40 0.31 11.63
C GLU A 96 -17.78 -1.15 11.32
N ASN A 97 -16.82 -2.08 11.42
CA ASN A 97 -16.99 -3.46 10.98
C ASN A 97 -17.01 -4.48 12.12
N GLU A 98 -16.63 -4.13 13.35
CA GLU A 98 -16.51 -5.08 14.46
C GLU A 98 -17.82 -5.79 14.83
N ALA A 99 -18.95 -5.13 14.62
CA ALA A 99 -20.28 -5.67 14.91
C ALA A 99 -20.86 -6.53 13.77
N ILE A 100 -20.18 -6.62 12.62
CA ILE A 100 -20.63 -7.33 11.42
C ILE A 100 -19.93 -8.70 11.36
N PRO A 101 -20.63 -9.83 11.62
CA PRO A 101 -20.00 -11.15 11.67
C PRO A 101 -19.26 -11.52 10.38
N GLU A 102 -19.78 -11.12 9.22
CA GLU A 102 -19.18 -11.37 7.91
C GLU A 102 -17.85 -10.63 7.71
N SER A 103 -17.60 -9.56 8.46
CA SER A 103 -16.38 -8.76 8.40
C SER A 103 -15.25 -9.29 9.30
N ALA A 104 -15.43 -10.43 9.98
CA ALA A 104 -14.45 -10.94 10.96
C ALA A 104 -13.02 -11.08 10.38
N THR A 105 -12.88 -11.57 9.15
CA THR A 105 -11.57 -11.66 8.48
C THR A 105 -11.00 -10.28 8.19
N ALA A 106 -11.81 -9.36 7.68
CA ALA A 106 -11.38 -8.00 7.36
C ALA A 106 -10.92 -7.25 8.62
N VAL A 107 -11.65 -7.38 9.73
CA VAL A 107 -11.27 -6.82 11.02
C VAL A 107 -9.96 -7.43 11.53
N SER A 108 -9.79 -8.74 11.42
CA SER A 108 -8.53 -9.40 11.82
C SER A 108 -7.33 -8.92 11.00
N VAL A 109 -7.51 -8.70 9.69
CA VAL A 109 -6.48 -8.16 8.80
C VAL A 109 -6.16 -6.71 9.18
N ALA A 110 -7.18 -5.86 9.35
CA ALA A 110 -7.01 -4.47 9.75
C ALA A 110 -6.29 -4.32 11.10
N GLN A 111 -6.61 -5.17 12.08
CA GLN A 111 -5.88 -5.20 13.36
C GLN A 111 -4.43 -5.62 13.20
N GLY A 112 -4.13 -6.52 12.26
CA GLY A 112 -2.78 -6.89 11.86
C GLY A 112 -2.01 -5.69 11.32
N GLU A 113 -2.56 -5.05 10.29
CA GLU A 113 -1.96 -3.85 9.69
C GLU A 113 -1.80 -2.71 10.70
N GLN A 114 -2.76 -2.53 11.61
CA GLN A 114 -2.70 -1.50 12.63
C GLN A 114 -1.48 -1.70 13.56
N ARG A 115 -1.16 -2.95 13.92
CA ARG A 115 0.06 -3.27 14.69
C ARG A 115 1.32 -3.01 13.87
N GLU A 116 1.32 -3.32 12.58
CA GLU A 116 2.47 -3.06 11.71
C GLU A 116 2.72 -1.56 11.52
N TRP A 117 1.67 -0.73 11.41
CA TRP A 117 1.80 0.71 11.36
C TRP A 117 2.39 1.29 12.66
N MET A 118 2.06 0.72 13.82
CA MET A 118 2.75 1.10 15.06
C MET A 118 4.24 0.75 15.04
N ARG A 119 4.62 -0.36 14.40
CA ARG A 119 6.04 -0.69 14.17
C ARG A 119 6.72 0.29 13.21
N VAL A 120 5.99 0.88 12.25
CA VAL A 120 6.52 1.99 11.43
C VAL A 120 6.74 3.25 12.28
N HIS A 121 5.75 3.60 13.11
CA HIS A 121 5.82 4.70 14.07
C HIS A 121 7.03 4.58 15.00
N ASP A 122 7.28 3.39 15.53
CA ASP A 122 8.36 3.12 16.48
C ASP A 122 9.73 2.95 15.82
N GLY A 123 9.79 2.97 14.48
CA GLY A 123 11.05 2.94 13.73
C GLY A 123 11.49 1.54 13.29
N GLU A 124 10.71 0.50 13.56
CA GLU A 124 11.06 -0.90 13.29
C GLU A 124 10.83 -1.31 11.81
N LEU A 125 9.78 -0.81 11.17
CA LEU A 125 9.42 -1.11 9.78
C LEU A 125 9.45 0.16 8.93
N ALA A 126 9.89 0.11 7.68
CA ALA A 126 9.86 1.31 6.82
C ALA A 126 8.43 1.70 6.42
N TYR A 127 7.59 0.71 6.10
CA TYR A 127 6.19 0.87 5.68
C TYR A 127 5.44 -0.45 5.90
N VAL A 128 4.14 -0.45 5.63
CA VAL A 128 3.26 -1.64 5.68
C VAL A 128 2.79 -2.01 4.27
N VAL A 129 2.80 -3.29 3.94
CA VAL A 129 2.17 -3.81 2.71
C VAL A 129 0.68 -3.99 2.99
N GLN A 130 -0.13 -3.04 2.54
CA GLN A 130 -1.56 -2.98 2.85
C GLN A 130 -2.38 -4.00 2.05
N ASN A 131 -3.32 -4.66 2.72
CA ASN A 131 -4.22 -5.65 2.12
C ASN A 131 -5.52 -4.99 1.66
N VAL A 132 -5.45 -4.30 0.53
CA VAL A 132 -6.58 -3.55 -0.05
C VAL A 132 -7.76 -4.43 -0.50
N PHE A 133 -7.59 -5.75 -0.52
CA PHE A 133 -8.67 -6.70 -0.81
C PHE A 133 -9.61 -6.86 0.39
N TYR A 134 -9.06 -7.06 1.60
CA TYR A 134 -9.85 -7.19 2.82
C TYR A 134 -10.16 -5.85 3.48
N VAL A 135 -9.27 -4.87 3.33
CA VAL A 135 -9.38 -3.55 3.94
C VAL A 135 -9.38 -2.51 2.82
N PRO A 136 -10.54 -2.27 2.18
CA PRO A 136 -10.65 -1.27 1.13
C PRO A 136 -10.32 0.13 1.68
N ILE A 137 -9.63 0.92 0.86
CA ILE A 137 -9.29 2.30 1.23
C ILE A 137 -10.53 3.19 1.06
N ASP A 138 -11.00 3.80 2.14
CA ASP A 138 -12.01 4.86 2.06
C ASP A 138 -11.38 6.10 1.41
N ALA A 139 -11.86 6.47 0.22
CA ALA A 139 -11.30 7.58 -0.55
C ALA A 139 -11.48 8.94 0.11
N GLY A 140 -12.60 9.18 0.81
CA GLY A 140 -12.85 10.45 1.47
C GLY A 140 -11.96 10.63 2.70
N VAL A 141 -11.75 9.56 3.45
CA VAL A 141 -10.81 9.53 4.58
C VAL A 141 -9.38 9.68 4.07
N TYR A 142 -8.98 8.92 3.04
CA TYR A 142 -7.64 8.97 2.48
C TYR A 142 -7.27 10.36 1.92
N GLU A 143 -8.19 11.01 1.20
CA GLU A 143 -8.00 12.37 0.71
C GLU A 143 -7.86 13.39 1.85
N ARG A 144 -8.65 13.23 2.91
CA ARG A 144 -8.57 14.09 4.09
C ARG A 144 -7.24 13.97 4.82
N GLU A 145 -6.74 12.74 4.99
CA GLU A 145 -5.50 12.46 5.75
C GLU A 145 -4.24 12.76 4.93
N PHE A 146 -4.24 12.50 3.62
CA PHE A 146 -3.03 12.54 2.80
C PHE A 146 -3.05 13.54 1.63
N GLY A 147 -4.20 14.16 1.36
CA GLY A 147 -4.36 15.11 0.25
C GLY A 147 -4.28 14.45 -1.13
N LEU A 148 -4.55 13.15 -1.20
CA LEU A 148 -4.47 12.34 -2.42
C LEU A 148 -5.74 11.53 -2.61
N ILE A 149 -6.09 11.27 -3.87
CA ILE A 149 -7.07 10.23 -4.21
C ILE A 149 -6.32 8.88 -4.23
N PRO A 150 -6.83 7.84 -3.53
CA PRO A 150 -6.12 6.57 -3.33
C PRO A 150 -5.78 5.80 -4.60
#